data_AF-A0A8T2QEY0-F1
#
_entry.id   AF-A0A8T2QEY0-F1
#
_cell.length_a   1.000
_cell.length_b   1.000
_cell.length_c   1.000
_cell.angle_alpha   90.00
_cell.angle_beta   90.00
_cell.angle_gamma   90.00
#
_symmetry.space_group_name_H-M   'P 1'
#
loop_
_entity.id
_entity.type
_entity.pdbx_description
1 polymer ?
#
loop_
_entity_poly.entity_id
_entity_poly.type
_entity_poly.pdbx_seq_one_letter_code
_entity_poly.pdbx_strand_id
1 'polypeptide(L)'
;MLQLLQCRAADSEEVRSLTVSANSHVNVTGMGVAKVADSSAVDATSGTERTLTDDQHNVLGKLRSCLHERGTLRRDDSDFDLLRFLVARSFDIGKARTMYEAMVEWRKEVGADIIIETFKFPERKATKELYPHFHHKTDKMGRPIYVGRYGQLHLNDLLRVTTLERLTLYHIKEWEILIKWKFPACSRAVGYPIFQSLAILDLKGMTMKHLNKQVMNFIQKITKIDQDYYPEHLGKMVIINAPASFKAMWQLVKPWLDKNTLKKIDVCGSNYSAKLLQLVDSKNLPAFLGGACHCPDGCENSDAGPWNESSYNPYPESHQS
;
A
#
# COMPACT_ATOMS: atom_id res chain seq x y z
N MET A 1 30.94 31.73 24.38
CA MET A 1 31.12 30.40 25.02
C MET A 1 31.26 29.39 23.89
N LEU A 2 32.32 29.37 23.08
CA LEU A 2 33.73 29.01 23.34
C LEU A 2 33.89 27.63 24.00
N GLN A 3 34.42 26.69 23.20
CA GLN A 3 35.32 25.56 23.52
C GLN A 3 34.74 24.41 24.36
N LEU A 4 35.18 23.14 24.30
CA LEU A 4 36.06 22.29 23.48
C LEU A 4 36.00 20.92 24.22
N LEU A 5 36.25 19.81 23.50
CA LEU A 5 36.88 18.54 23.93
C LEU A 5 36.35 17.44 22.98
N GLN A 6 36.99 17.12 21.84
CA GLN A 6 38.26 16.37 21.67
C GLN A 6 38.33 15.07 22.49
N CYS A 7 38.16 13.94 21.80
CA CYS A 7 38.92 12.72 22.06
C CYS A 7 39.63 12.32 20.76
N ARG A 8 40.96 12.29 20.83
CA ARG A 8 41.90 11.93 19.77
C ARG A 8 42.03 10.42 19.62
N ALA A 9 42.40 10.04 18.40
CA ALA A 9 42.96 8.76 17.99
C ALA A 9 44.43 8.57 18.46
N ALA A 10 44.87 7.31 18.49
CA ALA A 10 46.24 6.73 18.45
C ALA A 10 46.09 5.32 19.09
N ASP A 11 46.53 4.17 18.58
CA ASP A 11 47.68 3.70 17.78
C ASP A 11 47.34 2.23 17.38
N SER A 12 47.93 1.47 16.46
CA SER A 12 49.05 1.54 15.52
C SER A 12 49.08 0.20 14.75
N GLU A 13 49.46 0.23 13.44
CA GLU A 13 50.43 -0.64 12.73
C GLU A 13 50.62 -2.13 13.13
N GLU A 14 50.86 -3.15 12.29
CA GLU A 14 51.19 -3.38 10.87
C GLU A 14 51.23 -4.95 10.75
N VAL A 15 51.13 -5.63 9.60
CA VAL A 15 52.29 -6.29 8.95
C VAL A 15 51.81 -7.34 7.88
N ARG A 16 52.49 -7.30 6.71
CA ARG A 16 52.69 -8.32 5.64
C ARG A 16 51.53 -8.63 4.69
N SER A 17 51.56 -8.14 3.44
CA SER A 17 52.39 -8.52 2.27
C SER A 17 52.11 -9.93 1.76
N LEU A 18 51.57 -10.05 0.54
CA LEU A 18 51.85 -11.14 -0.39
C LEU A 18 51.51 -10.67 -1.82
N THR A 19 52.56 -10.34 -2.56
CA THR A 19 52.57 -10.16 -4.01
C THR A 19 52.95 -11.50 -4.63
N VAL A 20 52.16 -12.02 -5.58
CA VAL A 20 52.64 -12.96 -6.59
C VAL A 20 52.10 -12.49 -7.94
N SER A 21 53.04 -12.17 -8.84
CA SER A 21 52.81 -11.93 -10.25
C SER A 21 53.09 -13.22 -11.01
N ALA A 22 52.22 -13.58 -11.97
CA ALA A 22 52.63 -14.24 -13.21
C ALA A 22 51.51 -14.15 -14.26
N ASN A 23 51.88 -13.54 -15.39
CA ASN A 23 51.16 -13.50 -16.66
C ASN A 23 50.85 -14.90 -17.21
N SER A 24 49.69 -15.05 -17.85
CA SER A 24 49.59 -15.74 -19.13
C SER A 24 48.41 -15.20 -19.95
N HIS A 25 48.70 -14.86 -21.20
CA HIS A 25 47.72 -14.53 -22.24
C HIS A 25 46.79 -15.73 -22.48
N VAL A 26 45.52 -15.48 -22.85
CA VAL A 26 44.90 -15.92 -24.12
C VAL A 26 43.40 -15.56 -24.17
N ASN A 27 43.05 -14.94 -25.29
CA ASN A 27 41.79 -14.85 -26.04
C ASN A 27 40.45 -14.42 -25.42
N VAL A 28 40.01 -13.29 -25.96
CA VAL A 28 38.63 -12.85 -26.20
C VAL A 28 37.77 -13.96 -26.82
N THR A 29 36.66 -14.31 -26.18
CA THR A 29 35.33 -14.56 -26.77
C THR A 29 34.38 -15.08 -25.67
N GLY A 30 33.32 -14.33 -25.39
CA GLY A 30 32.26 -14.78 -24.48
C GLY A 30 31.60 -13.64 -23.73
N MET A 31 30.74 -12.87 -24.40
CA MET A 31 29.69 -12.09 -23.74
C MET A 31 28.75 -13.07 -23.03
N GLY A 32 29.09 -13.43 -21.80
CA GLY A 32 28.22 -14.13 -20.88
C GLY A 32 27.14 -13.17 -20.41
N VAL A 33 25.90 -13.40 -20.85
CA VAL A 33 24.69 -12.75 -20.38
C VAL A 33 24.67 -12.83 -18.84
N ALA A 34 24.76 -11.68 -18.18
CA ALA A 34 24.53 -11.60 -16.74
C ALA A 34 23.15 -12.19 -16.45
N LYS A 35 23.14 -13.30 -15.72
CA LYS A 35 21.94 -14.02 -15.32
C LYS A 35 21.10 -13.04 -14.49
N VAL A 36 19.96 -12.62 -15.04
CA VAL A 36 18.97 -11.82 -14.33
C VAL A 36 18.57 -12.62 -13.09
N ALA A 37 18.85 -12.08 -11.90
CA ALA A 37 18.38 -12.66 -10.65
C ALA A 37 16.86 -12.80 -10.73
N ASP A 38 16.40 -14.03 -10.50
CA ASP A 38 15.00 -14.40 -10.59
C ASP A 38 14.17 -13.58 -9.59
N SER A 39 13.23 -12.79 -10.10
CA SER A 39 12.36 -11.90 -9.32
C SER A 39 11.24 -12.63 -8.54
N SER A 40 11.35 -13.95 -8.39
CA SER A 40 10.30 -14.83 -7.89
C SER A 40 10.25 -14.99 -6.36
N ALA A 41 11.18 -14.40 -5.59
CA ALA A 41 11.27 -14.61 -4.15
C ALA A 41 10.36 -13.71 -3.28
N VAL A 42 9.20 -13.26 -3.78
CA VAL A 42 8.24 -12.49 -2.96
C VAL A 42 6.81 -12.99 -3.21
N ASP A 43 6.61 -14.29 -3.01
CA ASP A 43 5.28 -14.90 -3.12
C ASP A 43 4.53 -14.82 -1.78
N ALA A 44 3.27 -14.41 -1.85
CA ALA A 44 2.40 -14.17 -0.70
C ALA A 44 1.52 -15.40 -0.46
N THR A 45 2.12 -16.47 0.07
CA THR A 45 1.39 -17.64 0.53
C THR A 45 2.03 -18.13 1.84
N SER A 46 1.25 -18.07 2.92
CA SER A 46 1.61 -18.37 4.32
C SER A 46 2.28 -17.22 5.10
N GLY A 47 1.81 -16.99 6.32
CA GLY A 47 2.25 -15.95 7.25
C GLY A 47 3.64 -16.19 7.86
N THR A 48 4.60 -16.62 7.05
CA THR A 48 6.02 -16.59 7.38
C THR A 48 6.55 -15.18 7.20
N GLU A 49 7.30 -14.69 8.19
CA GLU A 49 8.13 -13.49 8.07
C GLU A 49 8.83 -13.50 6.70
N ARG A 50 8.66 -12.43 5.91
CA ARG A 50 9.44 -12.25 4.68
C ARG A 50 10.88 -11.96 5.10
N THR A 51 11.69 -13.01 5.19
CA THR A 51 13.13 -12.86 5.43
C THR A 51 13.77 -12.35 4.15
N LEU A 52 14.39 -11.17 4.23
CA LEU A 52 15.19 -10.64 3.13
C LEU A 52 16.45 -11.48 2.95
N THR A 53 16.93 -11.61 1.72
CA THR A 53 18.27 -12.16 1.48
C THR A 53 19.35 -11.17 1.93
N ASP A 54 20.57 -11.63 2.15
CA ASP A 54 21.71 -10.76 2.49
C ASP A 54 21.92 -9.67 1.43
N ASP A 55 21.74 -10.00 0.16
CA ASP A 55 21.80 -9.04 -0.95
C ASP A 55 20.69 -7.98 -0.84
N GLN A 56 19.47 -8.37 -0.48
CA GLN A 56 18.37 -7.44 -0.28
C GLN A 56 18.58 -6.53 0.93
N HIS A 57 19.14 -7.06 2.02
CA HIS A 57 19.57 -6.25 3.17
C HIS A 57 20.64 -5.22 2.77
N ASN A 58 21.63 -5.62 1.98
CA ASN A 58 22.65 -4.71 1.47
C ASN A 58 22.07 -3.62 0.56
N VAL A 59 21.16 -3.98 -0.34
CA VAL A 59 20.46 -3.02 -1.23
C VAL A 59 19.64 -2.01 -0.42
N LEU A 60 18.93 -2.47 0.62
CA LEU A 60 18.19 -1.61 1.54
C LEU A 60 19.12 -0.62 2.26
N GLY A 61 20.24 -1.10 2.81
CA GLY A 61 21.25 -0.25 3.44
C GLY A 61 21.78 0.82 2.51
N LYS A 62 22.10 0.46 1.25
CA LYS A 62 22.56 1.41 0.22
C LYS A 62 21.51 2.47 -0.12
N LEU A 63 20.24 2.08 -0.26
CA LEU A 63 19.16 3.03 -0.49
C LEU A 63 19.03 4.00 0.69
N ARG A 64 19.03 3.49 1.92
CA ARG A 64 18.94 4.30 3.15
C ARG A 64 20.08 5.32 3.24
N SER A 65 21.33 4.88 3.06
CA SER A 65 22.49 5.78 3.07
C SER A 65 22.39 6.84 1.98
N CYS A 66 22.00 6.46 0.75
CA CYS A 66 21.86 7.40 -0.36
C CYS A 66 20.79 8.48 -0.07
N LEU A 67 19.64 8.10 0.49
CA LEU A 67 18.58 9.04 0.86
C LEU A 67 19.00 9.95 2.03
N HIS A 68 19.75 9.41 2.99
CA HIS A 68 20.28 10.17 4.12
C HIS A 68 21.31 11.22 3.68
N GLU A 69 22.30 10.84 2.87
CA GLU A 69 23.32 11.75 2.31
C GLU A 69 22.71 12.89 1.50
N ARG A 70 21.56 12.64 0.87
CA ARG A 70 20.82 13.63 0.07
C ARG A 70 19.83 14.46 0.88
N GLY A 71 19.67 14.16 2.17
CA GLY A 71 18.72 14.85 3.05
C GLY A 71 17.24 14.63 2.69
N THR A 72 16.92 13.58 1.92
CA THR A 72 15.56 13.27 1.48
C THR A 72 14.89 12.19 2.33
N LEU A 73 15.67 11.41 3.11
CA LEU A 73 15.13 10.41 4.03
C LEU A 73 14.25 11.07 5.11
N ARG A 74 12.98 10.67 5.18
CA ARG A 74 12.06 11.12 6.23
C ARG A 74 12.46 10.50 7.58
N ARG A 75 12.32 11.29 8.65
CA ARG A 75 12.72 10.91 10.01
C ARG A 75 12.05 9.63 10.51
N ASP A 76 10.78 9.46 10.18
CA ASP A 76 9.93 8.39 10.74
C ASP A 76 9.88 7.15 9.82
N ASP A 77 10.61 7.15 8.70
CA ASP A 77 10.55 6.04 7.73
C ASP A 77 11.40 4.84 8.20
N SER A 78 10.70 3.74 8.43
CA SER A 78 11.28 2.46 8.81
C SER A 78 11.93 1.73 7.63
N ASP A 79 12.63 0.62 7.91
CA ASP A 79 13.13 -0.26 6.85
C ASP A 79 12.01 -0.79 5.96
N PHE A 80 10.84 -1.07 6.54
CA PHE A 80 9.65 -1.46 5.78
C PHE A 80 9.18 -0.38 4.82
N ASP A 81 9.24 0.89 5.22
CA ASP A 81 8.84 2.00 4.34
C ASP A 81 9.72 2.08 3.11
N LEU A 82 11.04 1.91 3.27
CA LEU A 82 11.99 1.92 2.16
C LEU A 82 11.87 0.66 1.28
N LEU A 83 11.66 -0.51 1.89
CA LEU A 83 11.52 -1.79 1.18
C LEU A 83 10.37 -1.78 0.19
N ARG A 84 9.26 -1.09 0.48
CA ARG A 84 8.12 -0.98 -0.46
C ARG A 84 8.53 -0.34 -1.78
N PHE A 85 9.40 0.67 -1.76
CA PHE A 85 9.92 1.30 -2.98
C PHE A 85 10.89 0.40 -3.73
N LEU A 86 11.73 -0.35 -3.01
CA LEU A 86 12.61 -1.35 -3.62
C LEU A 86 11.81 -2.44 -4.31
N VAL A 87 10.83 -3.04 -3.64
CA VAL A 87 9.97 -4.08 -4.22
C VAL A 87 9.23 -3.54 -5.46
N ALA A 88 8.66 -2.33 -5.37
CA ALA A 88 7.95 -1.69 -6.48
C ALA A 88 8.84 -1.38 -7.69
N ARG A 89 10.16 -1.38 -7.52
CA ARG A 89 11.15 -1.13 -8.57
C ARG A 89 12.11 -2.30 -8.76
N SER A 90 11.71 -3.51 -8.37
CA SER A 90 12.49 -4.74 -8.56
C SER A 90 13.91 -4.64 -7.99
N PHE A 91 14.05 -4.02 -6.82
CA PHE A 91 15.29 -3.75 -6.09
C PHE A 91 16.32 -2.89 -6.85
N ASP A 92 15.89 -2.16 -7.87
CA ASP A 92 16.69 -1.14 -8.55
C ASP A 92 16.80 0.12 -7.66
N ILE A 93 17.97 0.32 -7.05
CA ILE A 93 18.22 1.43 -6.11
C ILE A 93 17.96 2.78 -6.78
N GLY A 94 18.39 2.97 -8.02
CA GLY A 94 18.26 4.24 -8.73
C GLY A 94 16.80 4.60 -8.95
N LYS A 95 15.99 3.65 -9.42
CA LYS A 95 14.55 3.84 -9.63
C LYS A 95 13.78 3.96 -8.31
N ALA A 96 14.13 3.16 -7.30
CA ALA A 96 13.51 3.23 -5.98
C ALA A 96 13.76 4.58 -5.32
N ARG A 97 15.00 5.10 -5.39
CA ARG A 97 15.35 6.44 -4.92
C ARG A 97 14.54 7.51 -5.64
N THR A 98 14.52 7.51 -6.98
CA THR A 98 13.75 8.51 -7.75
C THR A 98 12.26 8.50 -7.38
N MET A 99 11.68 7.31 -7.21
CA MET A 99 10.29 7.17 -6.79
C MET A 99 10.06 7.68 -5.36
N TYR A 100 10.95 7.36 -4.43
CA TYR A 100 10.88 7.81 -3.05
C TYR A 100 11.00 9.34 -2.96
N GLU A 101 11.96 9.95 -3.65
CA GLU A 101 12.14 11.40 -3.66
C GLU A 101 10.93 12.13 -4.27
N ALA A 102 10.35 11.58 -5.34
CA ALA A 102 9.11 12.09 -5.91
C ALA A 102 7.93 12.00 -4.92
N MET A 103 7.86 10.92 -4.14
CA MET A 103 6.87 10.77 -3.07
C MET A 103 7.08 11.81 -1.97
N VAL A 104 8.32 12.02 -1.50
CA VAL A 104 8.63 13.02 -0.47
C VAL A 104 8.22 14.42 -0.91
N GLU A 105 8.49 14.78 -2.18
CA GLU A 105 8.09 16.09 -2.69
C GLU A 105 6.56 16.22 -2.81
N TRP A 106 5.91 15.22 -3.40
CA TRP A 106 4.44 15.19 -3.50
C TRP A 106 3.76 15.32 -2.12
N ARG A 107 4.30 14.68 -1.08
CA ARG A 107 3.76 14.80 0.28
C ARG A 107 3.77 16.24 0.79
N LYS A 108 4.79 17.03 0.45
CA LYS A 108 4.85 18.46 0.78
C LYS A 108 3.80 19.24 0.00
N GLU A 109 3.69 18.99 -1.30
CA GLU A 109 2.74 19.67 -2.18
C GLU A 109 1.29 19.51 -1.71
N VAL A 110 0.90 18.30 -1.30
CA VAL A 110 -0.48 18.00 -0.87
C VAL A 110 -0.70 18.13 0.64
N GLY A 111 0.35 18.40 1.42
CA GLY A 111 0.29 18.46 2.88
C GLY A 111 -0.05 17.11 3.54
N ALA A 112 0.41 15.99 2.96
CA ALA A 112 0.05 14.64 3.40
C ALA A 112 0.41 14.37 4.87
N ASP A 113 1.53 14.92 5.36
CA ASP A 113 2.00 14.67 6.73
C ASP A 113 1.04 15.19 7.81
N ILE A 114 0.30 16.27 7.51
CA ILE A 114 -0.63 16.95 8.43
C ILE A 114 -2.11 16.79 8.04
N ILE A 115 -2.40 16.07 6.95
CA ILE A 115 -3.74 16.01 6.34
C ILE A 115 -4.82 15.45 7.28
N ILE A 116 -4.45 14.54 8.19
CA ILE A 116 -5.39 13.95 9.17
C ILE A 116 -6.00 15.04 10.06
N GLU A 117 -5.17 16.02 10.44
CA GLU A 117 -5.52 17.11 11.33
C GLU A 117 -6.22 18.25 10.58
N THR A 118 -5.65 18.64 9.42
CA THR A 118 -6.03 19.85 8.69
C THR A 118 -7.20 19.66 7.73
N PHE A 119 -7.35 18.49 7.09
CA PHE A 119 -8.45 18.25 6.15
C PHE A 119 -9.72 17.81 6.86
N LYS A 120 -10.76 18.65 6.77
CA LYS A 120 -12.12 18.35 7.26
C LYS A 120 -13.04 17.99 6.10
N PHE A 121 -13.82 16.94 6.30
CA PHE A 121 -14.72 16.38 5.29
C PHE A 121 -16.15 16.27 5.85
N PRO A 122 -16.81 17.39 6.19
CA PRO A 122 -18.11 17.37 6.84
C PRO A 122 -19.19 16.64 6.01
N GLU A 123 -19.02 16.56 4.70
CA GLU A 123 -19.91 15.82 3.80
C GLU A 123 -19.61 14.31 3.73
N ARG A 124 -18.77 13.76 4.63
CA ARG A 124 -18.37 12.35 4.64
C ARG A 124 -19.56 11.40 4.65
N LYS A 125 -20.56 11.68 5.49
CA LYS A 125 -21.75 10.83 5.62
C LYS A 125 -22.53 10.74 4.30
N ALA A 126 -22.90 11.90 3.73
CA ALA A 126 -23.58 11.96 2.45
C ALA A 126 -22.75 11.36 1.30
N THR A 127 -21.43 11.55 1.33
CA THR A 127 -20.51 10.90 0.38
C THR A 127 -20.56 9.38 0.49
N LYS A 128 -20.54 8.81 1.70
CA LYS A 128 -20.59 7.35 1.92
C LYS A 128 -21.93 6.73 1.53
N GLU A 129 -23.03 7.47 1.65
CA GLU A 129 -24.35 7.02 1.17
C GLU A 129 -24.39 6.90 -0.36
N LEU A 130 -23.73 7.81 -1.08
CA LEU A 130 -23.70 7.88 -2.55
C LEU A 130 -22.56 7.09 -3.20
N TYR A 131 -21.52 6.81 -2.42
CA TYR A 131 -20.34 6.04 -2.83
C TYR A 131 -19.89 5.15 -1.67
N PRO A 132 -20.57 4.01 -1.42
CA PRO A 132 -20.31 3.22 -0.23
C PRO A 132 -18.95 2.53 -0.28
N HIS A 133 -18.07 2.92 0.64
CA HIS A 133 -16.79 2.31 0.87
C HIS A 133 -16.37 2.45 2.34
N PHE A 134 -15.73 1.44 2.89
CA PHE A 134 -15.42 1.37 4.32
C PHE A 134 -14.33 0.34 4.62
N HIS A 135 -13.71 0.47 5.79
CA HIS A 135 -12.87 -0.57 6.36
C HIS A 135 -13.68 -1.40 7.35
N HIS A 136 -13.41 -2.70 7.44
CA HIS A 136 -14.11 -3.58 8.36
C HIS A 136 -13.27 -4.80 8.75
N LYS A 137 -12.82 -4.82 9.99
CA LYS A 137 -12.11 -5.91 10.65
C LYS A 137 -10.88 -6.33 9.84
N THR A 138 -10.46 -7.58 10.02
CA THR A 138 -9.27 -8.13 9.39
C THR A 138 -9.54 -9.45 8.72
N ASP A 139 -8.75 -9.75 7.70
CA ASP A 139 -8.68 -11.08 7.10
C ASP A 139 -7.89 -12.06 8.01
N LYS A 140 -7.76 -13.31 7.57
CA LYS A 140 -7.04 -14.36 8.32
C LYS A 140 -5.54 -14.10 8.47
N MET A 141 -4.99 -13.16 7.71
CA MET A 141 -3.60 -12.70 7.81
C MET A 141 -3.48 -11.41 8.63
N GLY A 142 -4.53 -10.99 9.35
CA GLY A 142 -4.52 -9.75 10.14
C GLY A 142 -4.59 -8.47 9.32
N ARG A 143 -4.72 -8.53 7.99
CA ARG A 143 -4.77 -7.34 7.13
C ARG A 143 -6.11 -6.64 7.29
N PRO A 144 -6.16 -5.30 7.42
CA PRO A 144 -7.42 -4.58 7.40
C PRO A 144 -8.16 -4.84 6.08
N ILE A 145 -9.46 -5.07 6.16
CA ILE A 145 -10.31 -5.29 4.98
C ILE A 145 -10.90 -3.94 4.56
N TYR A 146 -10.67 -3.57 3.31
CA TYR A 146 -11.36 -2.48 2.64
C TYR A 146 -12.45 -3.04 1.74
N VAL A 147 -13.66 -2.48 1.80
CA VAL A 147 -14.79 -2.84 0.94
C VAL A 147 -15.25 -1.61 0.17
N GLY A 148 -15.35 -1.73 -1.15
CA GLY A 148 -15.93 -0.68 -2.02
C GLY A 148 -17.10 -1.24 -2.83
N ARG A 149 -18.27 -0.60 -2.80
CA ARG A 149 -19.49 -1.03 -3.50
C ARG A 149 -19.74 -0.16 -4.72
N TYR A 150 -18.92 -0.34 -5.75
CA TYR A 150 -18.86 0.58 -6.89
C TYR A 150 -20.08 0.54 -7.81
N GLY A 151 -20.86 -0.54 -7.78
CA GLY A 151 -22.15 -0.59 -8.47
C GLY A 151 -23.24 0.27 -7.84
N GLN A 152 -22.99 0.86 -6.66
CA GLN A 152 -23.90 1.80 -5.97
C GLN A 152 -23.43 3.26 -6.09
N LEU A 153 -22.44 3.54 -6.95
CA LEU A 153 -21.94 4.89 -7.16
C LEU A 153 -22.98 5.76 -7.90
N HIS A 154 -23.51 6.76 -7.21
CA HIS A 154 -24.39 7.78 -7.77
C HIS A 154 -23.60 9.05 -8.10
N LEU A 155 -22.79 9.01 -9.18
CA LEU A 155 -21.83 10.09 -9.49
C LEU A 155 -22.45 11.49 -9.55
N ASN A 156 -23.59 11.66 -10.24
CA ASN A 156 -24.20 12.98 -10.42
C ASN A 156 -24.61 13.60 -9.09
N ASP A 157 -25.12 12.79 -8.17
CA ASP A 157 -25.51 13.24 -6.83
C ASP A 157 -24.28 13.43 -5.95
N LEU A 158 -23.26 12.56 -6.09
CA LEU A 158 -21.99 12.69 -5.38
C LEU A 158 -21.32 14.03 -5.70
N LEU A 159 -21.31 14.43 -6.97
CA LEU A 159 -20.73 15.70 -7.42
C LEU A 159 -21.56 16.93 -7.06
N ARG A 160 -22.78 16.77 -6.53
CA ARG A 160 -23.56 17.86 -5.90
C ARG A 160 -23.18 18.06 -4.43
N VAL A 161 -22.63 17.03 -3.79
CA VAL A 161 -22.28 17.01 -2.37
C VAL A 161 -20.80 17.32 -2.16
N THR A 162 -19.94 16.89 -3.08
CA THR A 162 -18.49 17.07 -2.97
C THR A 162 -17.83 17.25 -4.34
N THR A 163 -16.51 17.39 -4.38
CA THR A 163 -15.72 17.52 -5.61
C THR A 163 -14.72 16.37 -5.75
N LEU A 164 -14.27 16.08 -6.98
CA LEU A 164 -13.22 15.09 -7.21
C LEU A 164 -11.91 15.44 -6.48
N GLU A 165 -11.62 16.72 -6.31
CA GLU A 165 -10.48 17.19 -5.54
C GLU A 165 -10.62 16.86 -4.05
N ARG A 166 -11.78 17.16 -3.45
CA ARG A 166 -12.06 16.83 -2.04
C ARG A 166 -12.08 15.32 -1.81
N LEU A 167 -12.61 14.53 -2.75
CA LEU A 167 -12.51 13.07 -2.73
C LEU A 167 -11.07 12.58 -2.83
N THR A 168 -10.21 13.26 -3.61
CA THR A 168 -8.78 12.93 -3.67
C THR A 168 -8.12 13.17 -2.31
N LEU A 169 -8.35 14.32 -1.67
CA LEU A 169 -7.79 14.64 -0.35
C LEU A 169 -8.32 13.71 0.73
N TYR A 170 -9.60 13.35 0.66
CA TYR A 170 -10.21 12.36 1.54
C TYR A 170 -9.55 10.98 1.37
N HIS A 171 -9.29 10.53 0.14
CA HIS A 171 -8.57 9.29 -0.15
C HIS A 171 -7.14 9.29 0.42
N ILE A 172 -6.41 10.39 0.23
CA ILE A 172 -5.06 10.57 0.81
C ILE A 172 -5.14 10.51 2.35
N LYS A 173 -6.12 11.19 2.96
CA LYS A 173 -6.34 11.13 4.41
C LYS A 173 -6.63 9.72 4.91
N GLU A 174 -7.45 8.94 4.21
CA GLU A 174 -7.73 7.54 4.59
C GLU A 174 -6.47 6.65 4.48
N TRP A 175 -5.59 6.89 3.51
CA TRP A 175 -4.26 6.24 3.46
C TRP A 175 -3.38 6.59 4.66
N GLU A 176 -3.30 7.87 5.03
CA GLU A 176 -2.51 8.30 6.19
C GLU A 176 -3.06 7.69 7.49
N ILE A 177 -4.38 7.62 7.65
CA ILE A 177 -5.03 6.91 8.77
C ILE A 177 -4.67 5.43 8.77
N LEU A 178 -4.70 4.78 7.60
CA LEU A 178 -4.37 3.37 7.48
C LEU A 178 -2.92 3.10 7.93
N ILE A 179 -1.97 3.90 7.43
CA ILE A 179 -0.54 3.75 7.70
C ILE A 179 -0.20 4.08 9.14
N LYS A 180 -0.70 5.22 9.66
CA LYS A 180 -0.35 5.67 11.00
C LYS A 180 -1.09 4.90 12.09
N TRP A 181 -2.30 4.40 11.83
CA TRP A 181 -3.17 3.86 12.89
C TRP A 181 -3.58 2.40 12.65
N LYS A 182 -4.21 2.10 11.51
CA LYS A 182 -4.83 0.77 11.30
C LYS A 182 -3.78 -0.34 11.14
N PHE A 183 -2.72 -0.10 10.37
CA PHE A 183 -1.61 -1.03 10.20
C PHE A 183 -0.87 -1.34 11.51
N PRO A 184 -0.46 -0.34 12.32
CA PRO A 184 0.10 -0.61 13.65
C PRO A 184 -0.85 -1.35 14.59
N ALA A 185 -2.14 -1.02 14.60
CA ALA A 185 -3.12 -1.71 15.43
C ALA A 185 -3.29 -3.18 15.02
N CYS A 186 -3.40 -3.45 13.71
CA CYS A 186 -3.42 -4.81 13.19
C CYS A 186 -2.13 -5.56 13.52
N SER A 187 -0.97 -4.92 13.38
CA SER A 187 0.34 -5.53 13.68
C SER A 187 0.42 -5.99 15.14
N ARG A 188 -0.03 -5.16 16.08
CA ARG A 188 -0.10 -5.49 17.51
C ARG A 188 -1.07 -6.64 17.78
N ALA A 189 -2.22 -6.65 17.12
CA ALA A 189 -3.23 -7.68 17.30
C ALA A 189 -2.78 -9.08 16.87
N VAL A 190 -1.92 -9.19 15.84
CA VAL A 190 -1.44 -10.48 15.33
C VAL A 190 0.01 -10.82 15.71
N GLY A 191 0.75 -9.87 16.29
CA GLY A 191 2.12 -10.08 16.77
C GLY A 191 3.21 -10.03 15.68
N TYR A 192 2.89 -9.58 14.47
CA TYR A 192 3.86 -9.40 13.37
C TYR A 192 3.49 -8.19 12.50
N PRO A 193 4.42 -7.65 11.69
CA PRO A 193 4.17 -6.44 10.90
C PRO A 193 3.06 -6.60 9.86
N ILE A 194 2.05 -5.73 9.92
CA ILE A 194 0.99 -5.56 8.93
C ILE A 194 1.16 -4.19 8.27
N PHE A 195 1.28 -4.21 6.94
CA PHE A 195 1.43 -3.02 6.11
C PHE A 195 0.67 -3.15 4.78
N GLN A 196 -0.19 -4.18 4.66
CA GLN A 196 -0.98 -4.44 3.48
C GLN A 196 -2.45 -4.64 3.82
N SER A 197 -3.33 -4.31 2.88
CA SER A 197 -4.79 -4.50 3.01
C SER A 197 -5.30 -5.63 2.11
N LEU A 198 -6.45 -6.20 2.49
CA LEU A 198 -7.33 -6.95 1.60
C LEU A 198 -8.40 -5.99 1.06
N ALA A 199 -8.48 -5.82 -0.26
CA ALA A 199 -9.54 -5.04 -0.89
C ALA A 199 -10.63 -5.96 -1.47
N ILE A 200 -11.89 -5.68 -1.19
CA ILE A 200 -13.06 -6.35 -1.78
C ILE A 200 -13.85 -5.31 -2.56
N LEU A 201 -13.96 -5.48 -3.87
CA LEU A 201 -14.67 -4.55 -4.74
C LEU A 201 -15.96 -5.22 -5.26
N ASP A 202 -17.10 -4.77 -4.77
CA ASP A 202 -18.42 -5.24 -5.17
C ASP A 202 -18.95 -4.47 -6.37
N LEU A 203 -19.04 -5.15 -7.51
CA LEU A 203 -19.51 -4.57 -8.76
C LEU A 203 -21.00 -4.86 -9.02
N LYS A 204 -21.75 -5.35 -8.04
CA LYS A 204 -23.20 -5.57 -8.18
C LYS A 204 -23.91 -4.25 -8.52
N GLY A 205 -24.53 -4.20 -9.70
CA GLY A 205 -25.18 -2.99 -10.23
C GLY A 205 -24.29 -2.14 -11.15
N MET A 206 -23.00 -2.45 -11.25
CA MET A 206 -22.09 -1.74 -12.15
C MET A 206 -22.44 -1.99 -13.61
N THR A 207 -22.40 -0.92 -14.40
CA THR A 207 -22.66 -0.92 -15.84
C THR A 207 -21.65 -0.01 -16.54
N MET A 208 -21.54 -0.11 -17.88
CA MET A 208 -20.66 0.75 -18.68
C MET A 208 -20.94 2.26 -18.48
N LYS A 209 -22.16 2.65 -18.10
CA LYS A 209 -22.52 4.05 -17.83
C LYS A 209 -21.75 4.66 -16.65
N HIS A 210 -21.29 3.82 -15.71
CA HIS A 210 -20.48 4.26 -14.59
C HIS A 210 -19.07 4.66 -15.03
N LEU A 211 -18.56 4.16 -16.16
CA LEU A 211 -17.23 4.47 -16.69
C LEU A 211 -17.25 5.67 -17.64
N ASN A 212 -17.94 6.73 -17.28
CA ASN A 212 -17.86 7.98 -18.03
C ASN A 212 -16.49 8.64 -17.85
N LYS A 213 -16.19 9.65 -18.67
CA LYS A 213 -14.87 10.33 -18.69
C LYS A 213 -14.46 10.88 -17.31
N GLN A 214 -15.38 11.44 -16.52
CA GLN A 214 -15.05 11.99 -15.22
C GLN A 214 -14.65 10.90 -14.22
N VAL A 215 -15.40 9.79 -14.18
CA VAL A 215 -15.05 8.63 -13.33
C VAL A 215 -13.74 8.00 -13.77
N MET A 216 -13.53 7.85 -15.08
CA MET A 216 -12.30 7.28 -15.62
C MET A 216 -11.07 8.14 -15.28
N ASN A 217 -11.19 9.46 -15.39
CA ASN A 217 -10.13 10.38 -14.97
C ASN A 217 -9.86 10.29 -13.47
N PHE A 218 -10.91 10.17 -12.66
CA PHE A 218 -10.78 10.02 -11.21
C PHE A 218 -10.11 8.69 -10.83
N ILE A 219 -10.55 7.56 -11.41
CA ILE A 219 -9.91 6.24 -11.22
C ILE A 219 -8.44 6.31 -11.63
N GLN A 220 -8.13 6.89 -12.79
CA GLN A 220 -6.74 7.02 -13.24
C GLN A 220 -5.90 7.85 -12.27
N LYS A 221 -6.44 8.96 -11.74
CA LYS A 221 -5.76 9.80 -10.75
C LYS A 221 -5.49 9.05 -9.45
N ILE A 222 -6.49 8.37 -8.91
CA ILE A 222 -6.35 7.60 -7.66
C ILE A 222 -5.39 6.43 -7.84
N THR A 223 -5.50 5.66 -8.93
CA THR A 223 -4.55 4.59 -9.26
C THR A 223 -3.12 5.11 -9.36
N LYS A 224 -2.91 6.29 -9.95
CA LYS A 224 -1.58 6.91 -10.01
C LYS A 224 -1.06 7.27 -8.63
N ILE A 225 -1.88 7.88 -7.78
CA ILE A 225 -1.51 8.20 -6.38
C ILE A 225 -1.11 6.92 -5.63
N ASP A 226 -1.93 5.87 -5.72
CA ASP A 226 -1.71 4.62 -5.01
C ASP A 226 -0.41 3.94 -5.45
N GLN A 227 -0.13 3.90 -6.76
CA GLN A 227 1.06 3.25 -7.30
C GLN A 227 2.35 4.07 -7.14
N ASP A 228 2.27 5.40 -7.25
CA ASP A 228 3.46 6.27 -7.22
C ASP A 228 3.86 6.64 -5.79
N TYR A 229 2.90 6.81 -4.88
CA TYR A 229 3.14 7.37 -3.55
C TYR A 229 2.82 6.41 -2.39
N TYR A 230 1.97 5.40 -2.63
CA TYR A 230 1.61 4.36 -1.65
C TYR A 230 1.94 2.94 -2.12
N PRO A 231 3.16 2.70 -2.69
CA PRO A 231 3.47 1.41 -3.29
C PRO A 231 3.41 0.26 -2.28
N GLU A 232 3.05 -0.91 -2.80
CA GLU A 232 3.07 -2.19 -2.09
C GLU A 232 2.19 -2.30 -0.83
N HIS A 233 1.23 -1.40 -0.64
CA HIS A 233 0.21 -1.53 0.41
C HIS A 233 -1.00 -2.42 0.02
N LEU A 234 -1.19 -2.74 -1.26
CA LEU A 234 -2.16 -3.75 -1.65
C LEU A 234 -1.59 -5.15 -1.41
N GLY A 235 -2.25 -5.95 -0.57
CA GLY A 235 -1.90 -7.35 -0.34
C GLY A 235 -2.65 -8.29 -1.28
N LYS A 236 -3.98 -8.18 -1.32
CA LYS A 236 -4.85 -8.93 -2.22
C LYS A 236 -6.08 -8.09 -2.57
N MET A 237 -6.59 -8.24 -3.78
CA MET A 237 -7.86 -7.65 -4.20
C MET A 237 -8.79 -8.76 -4.72
N VAL A 238 -10.05 -8.73 -4.32
CA VAL A 238 -11.09 -9.62 -4.84
C VAL A 238 -12.21 -8.77 -5.40
N ILE A 239 -12.38 -8.81 -6.71
CA ILE A 239 -13.51 -8.20 -7.41
C ILE A 239 -14.64 -9.22 -7.42
N ILE A 240 -15.81 -8.86 -6.89
CA ILE A 240 -16.97 -9.75 -6.78
C ILE A 240 -18.16 -9.19 -7.56
N ASN A 241 -19.13 -10.05 -7.87
CA ASN A 241 -20.30 -9.70 -8.68
C ASN A 241 -19.90 -9.05 -10.01
N ALA A 242 -18.78 -9.49 -10.61
CA ALA A 242 -18.34 -8.98 -11.89
C ALA A 242 -19.44 -9.22 -12.95
N PRO A 243 -19.98 -8.16 -13.59
CA PRO A 243 -21.05 -8.32 -14.57
C PRO A 243 -20.50 -8.93 -15.87
N ALA A 244 -21.40 -9.38 -16.76
CA ALA A 244 -21.00 -9.89 -18.08
C ALA A 244 -20.16 -8.87 -18.90
N SER A 245 -20.40 -7.57 -18.70
CA SER A 245 -19.63 -6.47 -19.30
C SER A 245 -18.23 -6.26 -18.69
N PHE A 246 -17.87 -6.97 -17.61
CA PHE A 246 -16.61 -6.77 -16.89
C PHE A 246 -15.39 -6.90 -17.79
N LYS A 247 -15.39 -7.84 -18.74
CA LYS A 247 -14.26 -7.98 -19.67
C LYS A 247 -13.97 -6.69 -20.42
N ALA A 248 -14.99 -5.97 -20.88
CA ALA A 248 -14.84 -4.69 -21.57
C ALA A 248 -14.38 -3.59 -20.60
N MET A 249 -14.98 -3.50 -19.41
CA MET A 249 -14.55 -2.55 -18.36
C MET A 249 -13.09 -2.74 -17.97
N TRP A 250 -12.67 -4.01 -17.84
CA TRP A 250 -11.32 -4.38 -17.46
C TRP A 250 -10.29 -3.96 -18.51
N GLN A 251 -10.60 -4.04 -19.80
CA GLN A 251 -9.68 -3.56 -20.85
C GLN A 251 -9.42 -2.05 -20.76
N LEU A 252 -10.36 -1.28 -20.22
CA LEU A 252 -10.20 0.17 -20.07
C LEU A 252 -9.31 0.54 -18.87
N VAL A 253 -9.40 -0.22 -17.77
CA VAL A 253 -8.70 0.09 -16.50
C VAL A 253 -7.34 -0.60 -16.41
N LYS A 254 -7.22 -1.82 -16.93
CA LYS A 254 -6.00 -2.65 -16.87
C LYS A 254 -4.71 -1.94 -17.32
N PRO A 255 -4.69 -1.08 -18.37
CA PRO A 255 -3.47 -0.41 -18.82
C PRO A 255 -2.82 0.51 -17.78
N TRP A 256 -3.55 0.91 -16.73
CA TRP A 256 -3.04 1.79 -15.67
C TRP A 256 -2.45 1.03 -14.50
N LEU A 257 -2.63 -0.29 -14.44
CA LEU A 257 -2.21 -1.15 -13.34
C LEU A 257 -0.83 -1.76 -13.60
N ASP A 258 0.06 -1.67 -12.61
CA ASP A 258 1.36 -2.32 -12.69
C ASP A 258 1.25 -3.86 -12.60
N LYS A 259 2.31 -4.56 -13.00
CA LYS A 259 2.32 -6.03 -13.06
C LYS A 259 2.16 -6.69 -11.69
N ASN A 260 2.67 -6.10 -10.61
CA ASN A 260 2.53 -6.66 -9.26
C ASN A 260 1.08 -6.53 -8.78
N THR A 261 0.46 -5.37 -9.03
CA THR A 261 -0.95 -5.15 -8.72
C THR A 261 -1.84 -6.15 -9.46
N LEU A 262 -1.61 -6.39 -10.76
CA LEU A 262 -2.39 -7.36 -11.54
C LEU A 262 -2.35 -8.79 -10.99
N LYS A 263 -1.21 -9.24 -10.45
CA LYS A 263 -1.07 -10.57 -9.85
C LYS A 263 -1.89 -10.73 -8.55
N LYS A 264 -2.22 -9.62 -7.88
CA LYS A 264 -2.95 -9.60 -6.61
C LYS A 264 -4.47 -9.61 -6.79
N ILE A 265 -4.98 -9.51 -8.02
CA ILE A 265 -6.41 -9.35 -8.30
C ILE A 265 -7.04 -10.69 -8.70
N ASP A 266 -8.01 -11.12 -7.91
CA ASP A 266 -8.92 -12.21 -8.27
C ASP A 266 -10.27 -11.63 -8.70
N VAL A 267 -10.87 -12.18 -9.75
CA VAL A 267 -12.18 -11.74 -10.25
C VAL A 267 -13.17 -12.89 -10.12
N CYS A 268 -14.31 -12.61 -9.48
CA CYS A 268 -15.39 -13.55 -9.24
C CYS A 268 -16.72 -13.00 -9.78
N GLY A 269 -17.56 -13.90 -10.27
CA GLY A 269 -18.97 -13.61 -10.59
C GLY A 269 -19.81 -13.52 -9.30
N SER A 270 -21.02 -14.07 -9.31
CA SER A 270 -21.90 -14.12 -8.14
C SER A 270 -21.54 -15.20 -7.10
N ASN A 271 -20.74 -16.19 -7.48
CA ASN A 271 -20.30 -17.31 -6.64
C ASN A 271 -18.99 -17.03 -5.88
N TYR A 272 -18.87 -15.84 -5.28
CA TYR A 272 -17.65 -15.36 -4.64
C TYR A 272 -17.50 -15.76 -3.16
N SER A 273 -18.59 -16.15 -2.48
CA SER A 273 -18.61 -16.35 -1.03
C SER A 273 -17.55 -17.33 -0.54
N ALA A 274 -17.42 -18.50 -1.19
CA ALA A 274 -16.40 -19.50 -0.83
C ALA A 274 -14.97 -18.93 -0.92
N LYS A 275 -14.70 -18.10 -1.93
CA LYS A 275 -13.39 -17.44 -2.10
C LYS A 275 -13.13 -16.42 -1.00
N LEU A 276 -14.12 -15.61 -0.62
CA LEU A 276 -13.96 -14.67 0.49
C LEU A 276 -13.77 -15.41 1.82
N LEU A 277 -14.49 -16.50 2.07
CA LEU A 277 -14.35 -17.32 3.29
C LEU A 277 -13.01 -18.08 3.37
N GLN A 278 -12.32 -18.28 2.25
CA GLN A 278 -10.92 -18.74 2.29
C GLN A 278 -10.00 -17.69 2.90
N LEU A 279 -10.23 -16.41 2.60
CA LEU A 279 -9.38 -15.29 2.99
C LEU A 279 -9.76 -14.67 4.35
N VAL A 280 -11.06 -14.63 4.67
CA VAL A 280 -11.62 -13.92 5.82
C VAL A 280 -12.40 -14.89 6.69
N ASP A 281 -12.24 -14.81 8.01
CA ASP A 281 -13.08 -15.57 8.93
C ASP A 281 -14.55 -15.14 8.81
N SER A 282 -15.49 -16.09 8.84
CA SER A 282 -16.92 -15.79 8.67
C SER A 282 -17.43 -14.71 9.64
N LYS A 283 -16.99 -14.73 10.90
CA LYS A 283 -17.31 -13.71 11.93
C LYS A 283 -16.78 -12.30 11.62
N ASN A 284 -15.81 -12.18 10.72
CA ASN A 284 -15.19 -10.92 10.31
C ASN A 284 -15.71 -10.43 8.94
N LEU A 285 -16.42 -11.28 8.19
CA LEU A 285 -16.97 -10.92 6.89
C LEU A 285 -18.44 -10.47 7.06
N PRO A 286 -18.85 -9.30 6.51
CA PRO A 286 -20.24 -8.86 6.55
C PRO A 286 -21.20 -9.91 5.97
N ALA A 287 -22.39 -10.05 6.58
CA ALA A 287 -23.39 -11.01 6.15
C ALA A 287 -23.80 -10.85 4.67
N PHE A 288 -23.89 -9.60 4.17
CA PHE A 288 -24.21 -9.33 2.77
C PHE A 288 -23.09 -9.73 1.78
N LEU A 289 -21.88 -10.05 2.27
CA LEU A 289 -20.77 -10.63 1.51
C LEU A 289 -20.64 -12.15 1.72
N GLY A 290 -21.60 -12.78 2.41
CA GLY A 290 -21.63 -14.22 2.68
C GLY A 290 -20.88 -14.65 3.94
N GLY A 291 -20.64 -13.74 4.88
CA GLY A 291 -20.15 -14.05 6.22
C GLY A 291 -21.26 -14.10 7.28
N ALA A 292 -20.86 -13.97 8.54
CA ALA A 292 -21.76 -13.98 9.70
C ALA A 292 -21.72 -12.66 10.51
N CYS A 293 -20.88 -11.69 10.11
CA CYS A 293 -20.75 -10.44 10.86
C CYS A 293 -21.98 -9.55 10.71
N HIS A 294 -22.48 -9.08 11.84
CA HIS A 294 -23.49 -8.04 11.97
C HIS A 294 -23.00 -7.03 13.02
N CYS A 295 -22.94 -5.75 12.66
CA CYS A 295 -22.62 -4.67 13.59
C CYS A 295 -23.90 -3.90 13.94
N PRO A 296 -24.00 -3.29 15.14
CA PRO A 296 -25.21 -2.57 15.57
C PRO A 296 -25.71 -1.54 14.56
N ASP A 297 -24.82 -0.73 13.98
CA ASP A 297 -25.16 0.33 13.02
C ASP A 297 -24.93 -0.07 11.54
N GLY A 298 -24.79 -1.37 11.28
CA GLY A 298 -24.40 -1.92 9.98
C GLY A 298 -22.88 -2.03 9.82
N CYS A 299 -22.42 -3.07 9.14
CA CYS A 299 -20.98 -3.32 8.96
C CYS A 299 -20.29 -2.19 8.19
N GLU A 300 -21.00 -1.61 7.22
CA GLU A 300 -20.55 -0.50 6.38
C GLU A 300 -20.30 0.81 7.14
N ASN A 301 -20.95 1.02 8.28
CA ASN A 301 -20.83 2.24 9.08
C ASN A 301 -19.97 2.06 10.33
N SER A 302 -19.68 0.81 10.70
CA SER A 302 -19.03 0.49 11.97
C SER A 302 -17.57 0.94 12.09
N ASP A 303 -16.84 0.99 10.96
CA ASP A 303 -15.36 1.06 10.94
C ASP A 303 -14.71 0.09 11.94
N ALA A 304 -15.37 -1.04 12.27
CA ALA A 304 -14.96 -1.93 13.34
C ALA A 304 -13.62 -2.61 13.01
N GLY A 305 -12.69 -2.69 13.95
CA GLY A 305 -11.43 -3.42 13.80
C GLY A 305 -10.51 -3.25 15.00
N PRO A 306 -9.30 -3.85 14.97
CA PRO A 306 -8.33 -3.71 16.07
C PRO A 306 -7.99 -2.24 16.42
N TRP A 307 -8.10 -1.33 15.44
CA TRP A 307 -7.83 0.11 15.64
C TRP A 307 -8.86 0.84 16.50
N ASN A 308 -9.98 0.22 16.87
CA ASN A 308 -10.95 0.82 17.80
C ASN A 308 -10.69 0.45 19.27
N GLU A 309 -9.79 -0.49 19.55
CA GLU A 309 -9.45 -0.82 20.93
C GLU A 309 -8.65 0.33 21.56
N SER A 310 -9.01 0.73 22.78
CA SER A 310 -8.44 1.90 23.47
C SER A 310 -6.93 1.81 23.70
N SER A 311 -6.39 0.59 23.77
CA SER A 311 -4.95 0.32 23.83
C SER A 311 -4.20 0.70 22.55
N TYR A 312 -4.90 0.91 21.44
CA TYR A 312 -4.30 1.07 20.10
C TYR A 312 -4.67 2.37 19.38
N ASN A 313 -5.54 3.21 19.95
CA ASN A 313 -5.99 4.46 19.34
C ASN A 313 -5.36 5.71 20.02
N PRO A 314 -4.44 6.42 19.36
CA PRO A 314 -3.85 7.65 19.91
C PRO A 314 -4.75 8.90 19.83
N TYR A 315 -5.93 8.82 19.19
CA TYR A 315 -6.86 9.96 19.02
C TYR A 315 -8.30 9.60 19.40
N PRO A 316 -8.80 10.02 20.57
CA PRO A 316 -10.19 9.77 20.97
C PRO A 316 -11.17 10.59 20.12
N GLU A 317 -12.15 9.87 19.54
CA GLU A 317 -13.46 10.23 18.94
C GLU A 317 -13.59 11.43 17.96
N SER A 318 -12.74 12.45 18.02
CA SER A 318 -12.87 13.73 17.30
C SER A 318 -12.47 13.71 15.81
N HIS A 319 -11.97 12.60 15.29
CA HIS A 319 -11.60 12.44 13.87
C HIS A 319 -12.56 11.55 13.07
N GLN A 320 -13.64 11.05 13.71
CA GLN A 320 -14.66 10.24 13.05
C GLN A 320 -15.72 11.07 12.31
N SER A 321 -15.84 12.36 12.66
CA SER A 321 -16.69 13.36 11.98
C SER A 321 -16.06 13.90 10.69
#